data_AF-A0A0V0QV59-F1
#
_entry.id   AF-A0A0V0QV59-F1
#
_cell.length_a   1.000
_cell.length_b   1.000
_cell.length_c   1.000
_cell.angle_alpha   90.00
_cell.angle_beta   90.00
_cell.angle_gamma   90.00
#
_symmetry.space_group_name_H-M   'P 1'
#
loop_
_entity.id
_entity.type
_entity.pdbx_description
1 polymer ?
#
loop_
_entity_poly.entity_id
_entity_poly.type
_entity_poly.pdbx_seq_one_letter_code
_entity_poly.pdbx_strand_id
1 'polypeptide(L)'
;MNGIPGFIAQVNGHLRALALTGIDRDLIYYLQEEAENQRVHLISYLDLKNPSQFFRSMIIFSSSFQGFFYFLINIFMPKLGHKIAANLYIQGINTYDKLIKEINQENSPVSHWKTEKAPEISRKYYNLGPNGTLEDMVFSIRKDQEFFIKFNQYLGENFSSGMKGQQVEKIKEFMPIFKPAYPEEFVKEQQLKQQQKNN
;
A
#
# COMPACT_ATOMS: atom_id res chain seq x y z
N MET A 1 1.68 7.56 -5.84
CA MET A 1 0.34 7.51 -5.24
C MET A 1 -0.26 6.16 -5.59
N ASN A 2 -0.10 5.18 -4.69
CA ASN A 2 -0.45 3.79 -4.99
C ASN A 2 -1.90 3.45 -4.62
N GLY A 3 -2.65 4.36 -3.99
CA GLY A 3 -4.04 4.12 -3.58
C GLY A 3 -5.09 4.22 -4.70
N ILE A 4 -4.73 4.75 -5.87
CA ILE A 4 -5.67 4.89 -7.01
C ILE A 4 -6.05 3.52 -7.60
N PRO A 5 -5.10 2.60 -7.85
CA PRO A 5 -5.40 1.26 -8.33
C PRO A 5 -6.50 0.51 -7.56
N GLY A 6 -6.33 0.32 -6.24
CA GLY A 6 -7.30 -0.35 -5.39
C GLY A 6 -8.67 0.33 -5.44
N PHE A 7 -8.71 1.65 -5.26
CA PHE A 7 -9.95 2.43 -5.24
C PHE A 7 -10.75 2.28 -6.54
N ILE A 8 -10.10 2.47 -7.69
CA ILE A 8 -10.76 2.40 -8.99
C ILE A 8 -11.19 0.97 -9.33
N ALA A 9 -10.38 -0.04 -8.98
CA ALA A 9 -10.75 -1.45 -9.15
C ALA A 9 -11.98 -1.80 -8.30
N GLN A 10 -12.07 -1.30 -7.06
CA GLN A 10 -13.25 -1.46 -6.20
C GLN A 10 -14.49 -0.81 -6.83
N VAL A 11 -14.38 0.41 -7.36
CA VAL A 11 -15.52 1.13 -7.97
C VAL A 11 -16.02 0.36 -9.18
N ASN A 12 -15.12 -0.11 -10.04
CA ASN A 12 -15.48 -0.96 -11.17
C ASN A 12 -16.10 -2.28 -10.73
N GLY A 13 -15.58 -2.89 -9.66
CA GLY A 13 -16.15 -4.08 -9.05
C GLY A 13 -17.58 -3.85 -8.57
N HIS A 14 -17.80 -2.72 -7.89
CA HIS A 14 -19.11 -2.32 -7.38
C HIS A 14 -20.12 -2.07 -8.52
N LEU A 15 -19.76 -1.30 -9.54
CA LEU A 15 -20.62 -1.04 -10.70
C LEU A 15 -21.01 -2.33 -11.43
N ARG A 16 -20.07 -3.25 -11.62
CA ARG A 16 -20.34 -4.57 -12.20
C ARG A 16 -21.25 -5.43 -11.31
N ALA A 17 -21.08 -5.37 -9.99
CA ALA A 17 -21.96 -6.10 -9.06
C ALA A 17 -23.41 -5.61 -9.17
N LEU A 18 -23.61 -4.29 -9.28
CA LEU A 18 -24.93 -3.68 -9.50
C LEU A 18 -25.53 -4.07 -10.86
N ALA A 19 -24.72 -4.09 -11.92
CA ALA A 19 -25.21 -4.31 -13.28
C ALA A 19 -25.41 -5.78 -13.68
N LEU A 20 -24.57 -6.69 -13.16
CA LEU A 20 -24.46 -8.07 -13.67
C LEU A 20 -24.61 -9.15 -12.58
N THR A 21 -24.79 -8.79 -11.31
CA THR A 21 -24.91 -9.72 -10.16
C THR A 21 -23.81 -10.80 -10.15
N GLY A 22 -22.56 -10.43 -9.84
CA GLY A 22 -21.46 -11.40 -10.01
C GLY A 22 -20.18 -11.21 -9.20
N ILE A 23 -19.87 -10.01 -8.72
CA ILE A 23 -18.63 -9.76 -7.98
C ILE A 23 -18.85 -9.95 -6.48
N ASP A 24 -17.98 -10.74 -5.86
CA ASP A 24 -17.99 -11.05 -4.44
C ASP A 24 -17.73 -9.79 -3.60
N ARG A 25 -18.58 -9.58 -2.59
CA ARG A 25 -18.47 -8.49 -1.60
C ARG A 25 -17.08 -8.48 -0.97
N ASP A 26 -16.51 -9.65 -0.75
CA ASP A 26 -15.21 -9.83 -0.11
C ASP A 26 -14.08 -9.24 -0.98
N LEU A 27 -14.12 -9.39 -2.32
CA LEU A 27 -13.08 -8.82 -3.20
C LEU A 27 -13.12 -7.28 -3.20
N ILE A 28 -14.31 -6.68 -3.19
CA ILE A 28 -14.47 -5.22 -3.11
C ILE A 28 -13.90 -4.70 -1.80
N TYR A 29 -14.17 -5.41 -0.69
CA TYR A 29 -13.62 -5.07 0.62
C TYR A 29 -12.09 -5.05 0.59
N TYR A 30 -11.45 -6.09 0.05
CA TYR A 30 -9.99 -6.15 -0.04
C TYR A 30 -9.35 -5.07 -0.92
N LEU A 31 -10.00 -4.68 -2.02
CA LEU A 31 -9.55 -3.55 -2.86
C LEU A 31 -9.71 -2.20 -2.15
N GLN A 32 -10.73 -2.07 -1.30
CA GLN A 32 -10.91 -0.91 -0.44
C GLN A 32 -9.85 -0.83 0.65
N GLU A 33 -9.53 -1.95 1.30
CA GLU A 33 -8.45 -2.03 2.28
C GLU A 33 -7.09 -1.65 1.67
N GLU A 34 -6.81 -2.09 0.44
CA GLU A 34 -5.63 -1.64 -0.32
C GLU A 34 -5.61 -0.11 -0.46
N ALA A 35 -6.73 0.49 -0.89
CA ALA A 35 -6.82 1.94 -1.08
C ALA A 35 -6.66 2.73 0.25
N GLU A 36 -7.33 2.27 1.31
CA GLU A 36 -7.28 2.87 2.64
C GLU A 36 -5.88 2.80 3.24
N ASN A 37 -5.18 1.67 3.08
CA ASN A 37 -3.81 1.51 3.55
C ASN A 37 -2.88 2.56 2.89
N GLN A 38 -2.96 2.71 1.57
CA GLN A 38 -2.15 3.71 0.86
C GLN A 38 -2.54 5.16 1.21
N ARG A 39 -3.80 5.41 1.58
CA ARG A 39 -4.25 6.72 2.09
C ARG A 39 -3.61 7.02 3.45
N VAL A 40 -3.49 6.03 4.33
CA VAL A 40 -2.77 6.19 5.61
C VAL A 40 -1.30 6.51 5.37
N HIS A 41 -0.63 5.88 4.40
CA HIS A 41 0.75 6.23 4.03
C HIS A 41 0.84 7.71 3.63
N LEU A 42 -0.04 8.17 2.74
CA LEU A 42 -0.08 9.56 2.31
C LEU A 42 -0.27 10.53 3.49
N ILE A 43 -1.26 10.29 4.35
CA ILE A 43 -1.55 11.17 5.49
C ILE A 43 -0.37 11.20 6.47
N SER A 44 0.26 10.05 6.72
CA SER A 44 1.47 9.96 7.55
C SER A 44 2.58 10.89 7.05
N TYR A 45 2.82 10.93 5.73
CA TYR A 45 3.83 11.82 5.16
C TYR A 45 3.40 13.30 5.14
N LEU A 46 2.11 13.59 5.01
CA LEU A 46 1.58 14.96 5.09
C LEU A 46 1.73 15.57 6.48
N ASP A 47 1.65 14.74 7.54
CA ASP A 47 1.90 15.17 8.92
C ASP A 47 3.37 15.59 9.13
N LEU A 48 4.31 15.00 8.38
CA LEU A 48 5.73 15.37 8.43
C LEU A 48 6.05 16.63 7.65
N LYS A 49 5.36 16.83 6.51
CA LYS A 49 5.61 17.97 5.64
C LYS A 49 4.32 18.45 5.02
N ASN A 50 3.98 19.70 5.29
CA ASN A 50 2.84 20.35 4.69
C ASN A 50 3.18 20.84 3.26
N PRO A 51 2.61 20.25 2.19
CA PRO A 51 2.89 20.69 0.83
C PRO A 51 2.19 22.01 0.50
N SER A 52 2.80 22.79 -0.40
CA SER A 52 2.23 24.04 -0.91
C SER A 52 0.92 23.80 -1.66
N GLN A 53 0.08 24.84 -1.77
CA GLN A 53 -1.19 24.78 -2.51
C GLN A 53 -0.97 24.38 -3.97
N PHE A 54 0.08 24.89 -4.61
CA PHE A 54 0.44 24.52 -5.97
C PHE A 54 0.75 23.02 -6.09
N PHE A 55 1.55 22.46 -5.17
CA PHE A 55 1.86 21.03 -5.18
C PHE A 55 0.60 20.17 -4.94
N ARG A 56 -0.30 20.60 -4.04
CA ARG A 56 -1.59 19.94 -3.81
C ARG A 56 -2.46 19.93 -5.08
N SER A 57 -2.52 21.04 -5.82
CA SER A 57 -3.24 21.10 -7.10
C SER A 57 -2.66 20.15 -8.14
N MET A 58 -1.33 20.05 -8.23
CA MET A 58 -0.65 19.10 -9.12
C MET A 58 -0.95 17.65 -8.76
N ILE A 59 -0.99 17.33 -7.46
CA ILE A 59 -1.40 16.02 -6.96
C ILE A 59 -2.82 15.68 -7.41
N ILE A 60 -3.78 16.59 -7.21
CA ILE A 60 -5.18 16.37 -7.60
C ILE A 60 -5.29 16.14 -9.11
N PHE A 61 -4.65 16.98 -9.91
CA PHE A 61 -4.69 16.88 -11.37
C PHE A 61 -4.09 15.55 -11.85
N SER A 62 -2.88 15.22 -11.41
CA SER A 62 -2.20 13.97 -11.79
C SER A 62 -2.96 12.73 -11.32
N SER A 63 -3.55 12.77 -10.12
CA SER A 63 -4.40 11.68 -9.60
C SER A 63 -5.67 11.49 -10.41
N SER A 64 -6.31 12.60 -10.82
CA SER A 64 -7.52 12.56 -11.63
C SER A 64 -7.23 11.96 -13.01
N PHE A 65 -6.12 12.38 -13.62
CA PHE A 65 -5.65 11.83 -14.88
C PHE A 65 -5.34 10.34 -14.74
N GLN A 66 -4.50 9.94 -13.78
CA GLN A 66 -4.15 8.54 -13.55
C GLN A 66 -5.40 7.68 -13.27
N GLY A 67 -6.32 8.18 -12.45
CA GLY A 67 -7.58 7.51 -12.13
C GLY A 67 -8.44 7.26 -13.35
N PHE A 68 -8.58 8.24 -14.24
CA PHE A 68 -9.33 8.10 -15.48
C PHE A 68 -8.76 7.01 -16.40
N PHE A 69 -7.44 7.01 -16.66
CA PHE A 69 -6.82 5.96 -17.50
C PHE A 69 -6.91 4.59 -16.85
N TYR A 70 -6.66 4.51 -15.54
CA TYR A 70 -6.74 3.25 -14.82
C TYR A 70 -8.17 2.69 -14.77
N PHE A 71 -9.19 3.57 -14.73
CA PHE A 71 -10.59 3.20 -14.84
C PHE A 71 -10.90 2.53 -16.18
N LEU A 72 -10.46 3.14 -17.29
CA LEU A 72 -10.62 2.55 -18.63
C LEU A 72 -9.89 1.20 -18.74
N ILE A 73 -8.64 1.12 -18.25
CA ILE A 73 -7.88 -0.13 -18.23
C ILE A 73 -8.65 -1.21 -17.46
N ASN A 74 -9.24 -0.90 -16.31
CA ASN A 74 -9.97 -1.91 -15.54
C ASN A 74 -11.31 -2.34 -16.16
N ILE A 75 -11.94 -1.48 -16.97
CA ILE A 75 -13.14 -1.87 -17.72
C ILE A 75 -12.78 -2.88 -18.81
N PHE A 76 -11.78 -2.56 -19.63
CA PHE A 76 -11.45 -3.34 -20.83
C PHE A 76 -10.48 -4.49 -20.56
N MET A 77 -9.52 -4.30 -19.64
CA MET A 77 -8.41 -5.21 -19.37
C MET A 77 -8.10 -5.28 -17.84
N PRO A 78 -9.02 -5.78 -17.01
CA PRO A 78 -8.85 -5.79 -15.55
C PRO A 78 -7.60 -6.55 -15.08
N LYS A 79 -7.26 -7.68 -15.73
CA LYS A 79 -6.02 -8.42 -15.47
C LYS A 79 -4.78 -7.55 -15.69
N LEU A 80 -4.77 -6.71 -16.73
CA LEU A 80 -3.66 -5.78 -16.99
C LEU A 80 -3.60 -4.70 -15.90
N GLY A 81 -4.75 -4.18 -15.45
CA GLY A 81 -4.83 -3.24 -14.33
C GLY A 81 -4.12 -3.77 -13.09
N HIS A 82 -4.46 -4.99 -12.66
CA HIS A 82 -3.81 -5.63 -11.51
C HIS A 82 -2.31 -5.90 -11.72
N LYS A 83 -1.87 -6.28 -12.93
CA LYS A 83 -0.43 -6.39 -13.23
C LYS A 83 0.30 -5.05 -13.12
N ILE A 84 -0.33 -3.96 -13.57
CA ILE A 84 0.21 -2.60 -13.42
C ILE A 84 0.30 -2.24 -11.93
N ALA A 85 -0.74 -2.51 -11.15
CA ALA A 85 -0.73 -2.28 -9.70
C ALA A 85 0.41 -3.03 -9.00
N ALA A 86 0.58 -4.33 -9.29
CA ALA A 86 1.69 -5.11 -8.75
C ALA A 86 3.06 -4.48 -9.06
N ASN A 87 3.27 -3.99 -10.28
CA ASN A 87 4.51 -3.32 -10.67
C ASN A 87 4.72 -1.98 -9.96
N LEU A 88 3.65 -1.24 -9.64
CA LEU A 88 3.74 -0.02 -8.82
C LEU A 88 4.17 -0.36 -7.39
N TYR A 89 3.64 -1.44 -6.81
CA TYR A 89 4.05 -1.90 -5.48
C TYR A 89 5.49 -2.41 -5.43
N ILE A 90 5.97 -3.12 -6.47
CA ILE A 90 7.38 -3.52 -6.60
C ILE A 90 8.30 -2.30 -6.62
N GLN A 91 7.92 -1.25 -7.38
CA GLN A 91 8.66 0.01 -7.38
C GLN A 91 8.63 0.68 -6.00
N GLY A 92 7.50 0.60 -5.29
CA GLY A 92 7.38 1.04 -3.90
C GLY A 92 8.40 0.36 -2.97
N ILE A 93 8.52 -0.97 -3.02
CA ILE A 93 9.53 -1.71 -2.25
C ILE A 93 10.94 -1.18 -2.54
N ASN A 94 11.30 -1.05 -3.82
CA ASN A 94 12.62 -0.56 -4.20
C ASN A 94 12.90 0.86 -3.65
N THR A 95 11.89 1.72 -3.63
CA THR A 95 12.00 3.07 -3.04
C THR A 95 12.18 3.01 -1.53
N TYR A 96 11.41 2.19 -0.82
CA TYR A 96 11.54 2.07 0.64
C TYR A 96 12.84 1.37 1.06
N ASP A 97 13.32 0.39 0.29
CA ASP A 97 14.64 -0.22 0.51
C ASP A 97 15.77 0.81 0.42
N LYS A 98 15.70 1.71 -0.56
CA LYS A 98 16.66 2.83 -0.68
C LYS A 98 16.53 3.80 0.48
N LEU A 99 15.31 4.16 0.86
CA LEU A 99 15.06 5.08 1.97
C LEU A 99 15.56 4.51 3.31
N ILE A 100 15.34 3.22 3.59
CA ILE A 100 15.86 2.56 4.80
C ILE A 100 17.39 2.57 4.82
N LYS A 101 18.03 2.32 3.66
CA LYS A 101 19.49 2.44 3.54
C LYS A 101 19.96 3.87 3.82
N GLU A 102 19.25 4.86 3.28
CA GLU A 102 19.57 6.27 3.44
C GLU A 102 19.36 6.74 4.90
N ILE A 103 18.33 6.25 5.60
CA ILE A 103 18.16 6.45 7.04
C ILE A 103 19.33 5.83 7.80
N ASN A 104 19.81 4.67 7.36
CA ASN A 104 20.89 3.96 8.03
C ASN A 104 22.29 4.50 7.79
N GLN A 105 22.48 5.30 6.74
CA GLN A 105 23.73 5.92 6.39
C GLN A 105 24.07 7.09 7.34
N GLU A 106 25.29 7.10 7.86
CA GLU A 106 25.79 8.21 8.69
C GLU A 106 25.80 9.53 7.91
N ASN A 107 25.45 10.63 8.60
CA ASN A 107 25.37 11.99 8.05
C ASN A 107 24.38 12.18 6.88
N SER A 108 23.51 11.20 6.63
CA SER A 108 22.40 11.37 5.69
C SER A 108 21.41 12.43 6.18
N PRO A 109 20.78 13.22 5.28
CA PRO A 109 19.74 14.17 5.63
C PRO A 109 18.60 13.57 6.43
N VAL A 110 18.32 12.26 6.28
CA VAL A 110 17.24 11.53 6.96
C VAL A 110 17.74 10.59 8.06
N SER A 111 19.03 10.64 8.42
CA SER A 111 19.61 9.79 9.48
C SER A 111 18.94 9.98 10.85
N HIS A 112 18.39 11.16 11.11
CA HIS A 112 17.64 11.49 12.33
C HIS A 112 16.30 10.71 12.45
N TRP A 113 15.80 10.10 11.37
CA TRP A 113 14.55 9.31 11.39
C TRP A 113 14.65 8.02 12.21
N LYS A 114 15.87 7.60 12.58
CA LYS A 114 16.10 6.52 13.55
C LYS A 114 15.61 6.82 14.96
N THR A 115 15.51 8.10 15.31
CA THR A 115 15.18 8.54 16.67
C THR A 115 13.97 9.46 16.71
N GLU A 116 13.62 10.08 15.59
CA GLU A 116 12.42 10.89 15.44
C GLU A 116 11.16 10.02 15.52
N LYS A 117 10.17 10.51 16.28
CA LYS A 117 8.90 9.81 16.47
C LYS A 117 8.07 9.85 15.19
N ALA A 118 7.49 8.71 14.82
CA ALA A 118 6.51 8.67 13.74
C ALA A 118 5.23 9.45 14.10
N PRO A 119 4.50 9.96 13.09
CA PRO A 119 3.20 10.60 13.28
C PRO A 119 2.26 9.73 14.10
N GLU A 120 1.40 10.36 14.90
CA GLU A 120 0.50 9.64 15.80
C GLU A 120 -0.44 8.70 15.03
N ILE A 121 -0.92 9.12 13.86
CA ILE A 121 -1.77 8.29 13.00
C ILE A 121 -1.08 6.98 12.62
N SER A 122 0.19 7.03 12.22
CA SER A 122 0.97 5.86 11.81
C SER A 122 1.35 4.98 13.00
N ARG A 123 1.72 5.57 14.14
CA ARG A 123 2.01 4.82 15.37
C ARG A 123 0.79 4.06 15.87
N LYS A 124 -0.39 4.67 15.83
CA LYS A 124 -1.66 4.01 16.17
C LYS A 124 -2.03 2.94 15.14
N TYR A 125 -1.92 3.27 13.86
CA TYR A 125 -2.25 2.35 12.77
C TYR A 125 -1.37 1.09 12.84
N TYR A 126 -0.06 1.25 12.93
CA TYR A 126 0.91 0.15 12.95
C TYR A 126 1.21 -0.43 14.33
N ASN A 127 0.59 0.11 15.39
CA ASN A 127 0.85 -0.25 16.78
C ASN A 127 2.35 -0.16 17.17
N LEU A 128 3.05 0.90 16.77
CA LEU A 128 4.50 1.08 16.99
C LEU A 128 4.85 1.52 18.43
N GLY A 129 3.87 1.57 19.33
CA GLY A 129 4.06 2.06 20.69
C GLY A 129 4.25 3.59 20.80
N PRO A 130 4.46 4.10 22.02
CA PRO A 130 4.57 5.54 22.29
C PRO A 130 5.86 6.18 21.75
N ASN A 131 6.89 5.37 21.48
CA ASN A 131 8.20 5.80 21.02
C ASN A 131 8.56 5.24 19.63
N GLY A 132 7.59 4.66 18.90
CA GLY A 132 7.81 4.20 17.53
C GLY A 132 8.37 5.30 16.63
N THR A 133 9.42 4.96 15.90
CA THR A 133 10.23 5.89 15.12
C THR A 133 9.75 5.99 13.68
N LEU A 134 10.24 7.00 12.95
CA LEU A 134 10.01 7.11 11.51
C LEU A 134 10.61 5.93 10.74
N GLU A 135 11.75 5.39 11.19
CA GLU A 135 12.31 4.16 10.64
C GLU A 135 11.34 2.98 10.79
N ASP A 136 10.77 2.78 11.99
CA ASP A 136 9.78 1.73 12.25
C ASP A 136 8.57 1.86 11.31
N MET A 137 8.08 3.08 11.13
CA MET A 137 6.99 3.37 10.18
C MET A 137 7.36 2.98 8.75
N VAL A 138 8.54 3.35 8.27
CA VAL A 138 8.99 3.04 6.90
C VAL A 138 9.11 1.52 6.69
N PHE A 139 9.61 0.77 7.69
CA PHE A 139 9.63 -0.69 7.65
C PHE A 139 8.22 -1.28 7.54
N SER A 140 7.25 -0.79 8.32
CA SER A 140 5.85 -1.25 8.25
C SER A 140 5.22 -0.94 6.89
N ILE A 141 5.41 0.27 6.36
CA ILE A 141 4.92 0.68 5.04
C ILE A 141 5.50 -0.20 3.93
N ARG A 142 6.81 -0.50 3.99
CA ARG A 142 7.48 -1.39 3.05
C ARG A 142 6.86 -2.79 3.10
N LYS A 143 6.58 -3.29 4.30
CA LYS A 143 5.99 -4.62 4.48
C LYS A 143 4.60 -4.72 3.85
N ASP A 144 3.78 -3.69 3.99
CA ASP A 144 2.45 -3.63 3.37
C ASP A 144 2.53 -3.85 1.85
N GLN A 145 3.56 -3.30 1.19
CA GLN A 145 3.73 -3.48 -0.26
C GLN A 145 3.90 -4.95 -0.65
N GLU A 146 4.56 -5.79 0.16
CA GLU A 146 4.76 -7.22 -0.15
C GLU A 146 3.43 -7.97 -0.26
N PHE A 147 2.46 -7.63 0.59
CA PHE A 147 1.13 -8.21 0.56
C PHE A 147 0.39 -7.78 -0.70
N PHE A 148 0.42 -6.49 -1.04
CA PHE A 148 -0.26 -5.97 -2.22
C PHE A 148 0.34 -6.44 -3.54
N ILE A 149 1.66 -6.74 -3.58
CA ILE A 149 2.28 -7.39 -4.74
C ILE A 149 1.66 -8.77 -4.97
N LYS A 150 1.65 -9.63 -3.95
CA LYS A 150 1.09 -11.00 -4.07
C LYS A 150 -0.38 -10.96 -4.45
N PHE A 151 -1.14 -10.09 -3.78
CA PHE A 151 -2.55 -9.87 -4.05
C PHE A 151 -2.81 -9.47 -5.52
N ASN A 152 -2.10 -8.44 -6.01
CA ASN A 152 -2.31 -7.96 -7.38
C ASN A 152 -1.69 -8.87 -8.45
N GLN A 153 -0.62 -9.62 -8.15
CA GLN A 153 -0.12 -10.67 -9.05
C GLN A 153 -1.16 -11.78 -9.21
N TYR A 154 -1.75 -12.26 -8.12
CA TYR A 154 -2.78 -13.27 -8.14
C TYR A 154 -3.99 -12.83 -8.98
N LEU A 155 -4.48 -11.59 -8.77
CA LEU A 155 -5.55 -11.03 -9.59
C LEU A 155 -5.12 -10.81 -11.05
N GLY A 156 -3.89 -10.39 -11.30
CA GLY A 156 -3.36 -10.23 -12.65
C GLY A 156 -3.40 -11.51 -13.50
N GLU A 157 -3.32 -12.68 -12.85
CA GLU A 157 -3.41 -13.99 -13.50
C GLU A 157 -4.84 -14.53 -13.51
N ASN A 158 -5.52 -14.45 -12.37
CA ASN A 158 -6.73 -15.20 -12.07
C ASN A 158 -8.01 -14.37 -12.07
N PHE A 159 -7.93 -13.04 -12.23
CA PHE A 159 -9.10 -12.17 -12.15
C PHE A 159 -10.18 -12.62 -13.14
N SER A 160 -11.38 -12.80 -12.61
CA SER A 160 -12.59 -13.03 -13.38
C SER A 160 -13.75 -12.27 -12.75
N SER A 161 -14.66 -11.77 -13.59
CA SER A 161 -15.81 -10.98 -13.14
C SER A 161 -16.80 -11.75 -12.25
N GLY A 162 -16.59 -13.05 -12.07
CA GLY A 162 -17.40 -13.95 -11.25
C GLY A 162 -16.60 -14.72 -10.20
N MET A 163 -15.43 -14.20 -9.77
CA MET A 163 -14.67 -14.78 -8.66
C MET A 163 -15.57 -14.99 -7.44
N LYS A 164 -15.66 -16.23 -6.94
CA LYS A 164 -16.45 -16.64 -5.77
C LYS A 164 -15.72 -17.75 -5.00
N GLY A 165 -16.07 -17.95 -3.73
CA GLY A 165 -15.67 -19.13 -2.95
C GLY A 165 -14.15 -19.26 -2.80
N GLN A 166 -13.59 -20.43 -3.16
CA GLN A 166 -12.17 -20.77 -2.99
C GLN A 166 -11.18 -19.77 -3.60
N GLN A 167 -11.56 -19.04 -4.65
CA GLN A 167 -10.69 -18.03 -5.27
C GLN A 167 -10.53 -16.79 -4.38
N VAL A 168 -11.56 -16.46 -3.60
CA VAL A 168 -11.55 -15.36 -2.63
C VAL A 168 -10.93 -15.81 -1.31
N GLU A 169 -11.08 -17.07 -0.92
CA GLU A 169 -10.38 -17.63 0.26
C GLU A 169 -8.86 -17.51 0.14
N LYS A 170 -8.29 -17.78 -1.05
CA LYS A 170 -6.86 -17.55 -1.30
C LYS A 170 -6.44 -16.08 -1.12
N ILE A 171 -7.33 -15.13 -1.38
CA ILE A 171 -7.06 -13.71 -1.13
C ILE A 171 -6.91 -13.43 0.37
N LYS A 172 -7.69 -14.13 1.21
CA LYS A 172 -7.62 -14.01 2.68
C LYS A 172 -6.26 -14.45 3.23
N GLU A 173 -5.55 -15.34 2.53
CA GLU A 173 -4.18 -15.74 2.87
C GLU A 173 -3.16 -14.61 2.62
N PHE A 174 -3.39 -13.78 1.60
CA PHE A 174 -2.52 -12.64 1.29
C PHE A 174 -2.80 -11.42 2.16
N MET A 175 -4.05 -11.25 2.57
CA MET A 175 -4.51 -10.19 3.46
C MET A 175 -5.26 -10.80 4.64
N PRO A 176 -4.55 -11.36 5.65
CA PRO A 176 -5.18 -11.67 6.92
C PRO A 176 -5.84 -10.38 7.39
N ILE A 177 -7.13 -10.45 7.73
CA ILE A 177 -8.00 -9.30 8.08
C ILE A 177 -7.17 -8.23 8.77
N PHE A 178 -6.96 -7.11 8.07
CA PHE A 178 -5.89 -6.17 8.35
C PHE A 178 -6.14 -5.51 9.72
N LYS A 179 -5.58 -6.10 10.77
CA LYS A 179 -5.25 -5.42 12.02
C LYS A 179 -3.78 -5.09 11.91
N PRO A 180 -3.37 -3.84 11.61
CA PRO A 180 -1.98 -3.50 11.36
C PRO A 180 -1.14 -3.48 12.63
N ALA A 181 -1.52 -4.20 13.69
CA ALA A 181 -0.69 -4.33 14.86
C ALA A 181 0.47 -5.28 14.53
N TYR A 182 1.49 -4.79 13.85
CA TYR A 182 2.78 -5.46 13.83
C TYR A 182 3.31 -5.40 15.27
N PRO A 183 3.55 -6.55 15.93
CA PRO A 183 4.17 -6.52 17.26
C PRO A 183 5.52 -5.79 17.15
N GLU A 184 5.93 -5.05 18.19
CA GLU A 184 7.24 -4.39 18.22
C GLU A 184 8.39 -5.36 17.86
N GLU A 185 8.24 -6.64 18.23
CA GLU A 185 9.16 -7.72 17.91
C GLU A 185 9.33 -7.94 16.39
N PHE A 186 8.27 -7.81 15.60
CA PHE A 186 8.33 -7.95 14.15
C PHE A 186 9.17 -6.86 13.52
N VAL A 187 8.97 -5.60 13.96
CA VAL A 187 9.73 -4.46 13.43
C VAL A 187 11.22 -4.61 13.74
N LYS A 188 11.55 -5.02 14.98
CA LYS A 188 12.92 -5.32 15.41
C LYS A 188 13.54 -6.46 14.60
N GLU A 189 12.78 -7.50 14.26
CA GLU A 189 13.26 -8.61 13.42
C GLU A 189 13.60 -8.13 11.99
N GLN A 190 12.79 -7.25 11.40
CA GLN A 190 13.06 -6.69 10.07
C GLN A 190 14.32 -5.81 10.08
N GLN A 191 14.50 -4.98 11.10
CA GLN A 191 15.71 -4.19 11.30
C GLN A 191 16.95 -5.09 11.38
N LEU A 192 16.90 -6.17 12.16
CA LEU A 192 18.00 -7.11 12.31
C LEU A 192 18.35 -7.80 10.98
N LYS A 193 17.35 -8.28 10.23
CA LYS A 193 17.55 -8.89 8.90
C LYS A 193 18.18 -7.91 7.91
N GLN A 194 17.83 -6.63 8.00
CA GLN A 194 18.41 -5.61 7.12
C GLN A 194 19.85 -5.28 7.49
N GLN A 195 20.18 -5.23 8.78
CA GLN A 195 21.57 -5.08 9.26
C GLN A 195 22.45 -6.24 8.81
N GLN A 196 21.94 -7.48 8.88
CA GLN A 196 22.66 -8.68 8.41
C GLN A 196 22.89 -8.71 6.89
N LYS A 197 22.04 -8.06 6.09
CA LYS A 197 22.23 -7.93 4.62
C LYS A 197 23.25 -6.86 4.22
N ASN A 198 23.55 -5.94 5.12
CA ASN A 198 24.44 -4.81 4.87
C ASN A 198 25.87 -5.02 5.44
N ASN A 199 26.09 -6.11 6.19
CA ASN A 199 27.39 -6.61 6.64
C ASN A 199 27.91 -7.70 5.69
#